data_AF-A0A7V9RTT1-F1
#
_entry.id   AF-A0A7V9RTT1-F1
#
_cell.length_a   1.000
_cell.length_b   1.000
_cell.length_c   1.000
_cell.angle_alpha   90.00
_cell.angle_beta   90.00
_cell.angle_gamma   90.00
#
_symmetry.space_group_name_H-M   'P 1'
#
loop_
_entity.id
_entity.type
_entity.pdbx_description
1 polymer ?
#
loop_
_entity_poly.entity_id
_entity_poly.type
_entity_poly.pdbx_seq_one_letter_code
_entity_poly.pdbx_strand_id
1 'polypeptide(L)'
;MSVFQAKEGSPEADELALLLVLVKDYEDKHIQIPEVDPIEVIKLKMTERGMKAKDLEPIIGSKGHVSSILSGRREITLKMAQRLKDYFQLPAEIFLHTA
;
A
#
# COMPACT_ATOMS: atom_id res chain seq x y z
N MET A 1 18.36 -24.41 10.45
CA MET A 1 17.57 -23.16 10.40
C MET A 1 16.80 -23.01 11.70
N SER A 2 17.46 -22.65 12.81
CA SER A 2 16.81 -22.48 14.14
C SER A 2 16.41 -21.04 14.44
N VAL A 3 17.10 -20.07 13.85
CA VAL A 3 16.94 -18.64 14.15
C VAL A 3 15.54 -18.11 13.80
N PHE A 4 14.91 -18.61 12.73
CA PHE A 4 13.57 -18.18 12.30
C PHE A 4 12.42 -18.59 13.23
N GLN A 5 12.64 -19.55 14.14
CA GLN A 5 11.68 -19.96 15.17
C GLN A 5 12.29 -19.83 16.58
N ALA A 6 13.18 -18.87 16.78
CA ALA A 6 13.80 -18.62 18.07
C ALA A 6 12.74 -18.30 19.13
N LYS A 7 12.93 -18.85 20.34
CA LYS A 7 12.07 -18.51 21.48
C LYS A 7 12.52 -17.17 22.06
N GLU A 8 11.56 -16.36 22.50
CA GLU A 8 11.87 -15.11 23.18
C GLU A 8 12.85 -15.32 24.35
N GLY A 9 13.85 -14.45 24.43
CA GLY A 9 14.90 -14.51 25.45
C GLY A 9 15.97 -15.57 25.24
N SER A 10 15.98 -16.30 24.11
CA SER A 10 17.07 -17.22 23.77
C SER A 10 18.21 -16.49 23.03
N PRO A 11 19.45 -17.01 23.04
CA PRO A 11 20.56 -16.44 22.27
C PRO A 11 20.27 -16.34 20.77
N GLU A 12 19.48 -17.27 20.22
CA GLU A 12 19.05 -17.24 18.82
C GLU A 12 18.07 -16.10 18.54
N ALA A 13 17.31 -15.64 19.54
CA ALA A 13 16.45 -14.46 19.40
C ALA A 13 17.28 -13.17 19.37
N ASP A 14 18.37 -13.10 20.15
CA ASP A 14 19.33 -12.00 20.08
C ASP A 14 20.03 -11.97 18.72
N GLU A 15 20.42 -13.15 18.20
CA GLU A 15 20.98 -13.29 16.85
C GLU A 15 19.97 -12.85 15.77
N LEU A 16 18.71 -13.29 15.87
CA LEU A 16 17.64 -12.87 14.96
C LEU A 16 17.47 -11.34 14.98
N ALA A 17 17.46 -10.73 16.16
CA ALA A 17 17.33 -9.28 16.30
C ALA A 17 18.50 -8.54 15.62
N LEU A 18 19.73 -9.01 15.81
CA LEU A 18 20.90 -8.44 15.14
C LEU A 18 20.81 -8.59 13.62
N LEU A 19 20.43 -9.78 13.13
CA LEU A 19 20.27 -10.03 11.70
C LEU A 19 19.20 -9.12 11.07
N LEU A 20 18.07 -8.89 11.75
CA LEU A 20 17.02 -7.98 11.28
C LEU A 20 17.54 -6.54 11.16
N VAL A 21 18.36 -6.07 12.10
CA VAL A 21 18.99 -4.74 12.01
C VAL A 21 19.92 -4.65 10.81
N LEU A 22 20.73 -5.69 10.56
CA LEU A 22 21.66 -5.71 9.43
C LEU A 22 20.91 -5.78 8.08
N VAL A 23 19.85 -6.58 7.99
CA VAL A 23 18.98 -6.64 6.81
C VAL A 23 18.37 -5.26 6.56
N LYS A 24 17.81 -4.61 7.58
CA LYS A 24 17.23 -3.28 7.46
C LYS A 24 18.26 -2.25 6.98
N ASP A 25 19.46 -2.21 7.57
CA ASP A 25 20.51 -1.28 7.18
C ASP A 25 20.98 -1.50 5.73
N TYR A 26 21.05 -2.76 5.30
CA TYR A 26 21.34 -3.09 3.90
C TYR A 26 20.21 -2.64 2.96
N GLU A 27 18.95 -2.92 3.31
CA GLU A 27 17.77 -2.51 2.54
C GLU A 27 17.69 -0.98 2.43
N ASP A 28 17.83 -0.25 3.53
CA ASP A 28 17.80 1.22 3.54
C ASP A 28 18.87 1.85 2.62
N LYS A 29 20.03 1.19 2.47
CA LYS A 29 21.16 1.68 1.64
C LYS A 29 21.06 1.27 0.18
N HIS A 30 20.48 0.11 -0.11
CA HIS A 30 20.59 -0.52 -1.43
C HIS A 30 19.27 -0.73 -2.14
N ILE A 31 18.16 -0.76 -1.41
CA ILE A 31 16.84 -1.08 -1.93
C ILE A 31 15.95 0.16 -1.79
N GLN A 32 15.53 0.70 -2.93
CA GLN A 32 14.39 1.61 -2.94
C GLN A 32 13.13 0.77 -2.76
N ILE A 33 12.42 0.99 -1.64
CA ILE A 33 11.09 0.41 -1.49
C ILE A 33 10.25 0.98 -2.63
N PRO A 34 9.69 0.13 -3.52
CA PRO A 34 8.92 0.62 -4.64
C PRO A 34 7.73 1.42 -4.12
N GLU A 35 7.55 2.62 -4.65
CA GLU A 35 6.33 3.38 -4.37
C GLU A 35 5.13 2.53 -4.80
N VAL A 36 4.21 2.36 -3.86
CA VAL A 36 2.99 1.63 -4.13
C VAL A 36 2.13 2.51 -5.02
N ASP A 37 1.84 2.06 -6.24
CA ASP A 37 0.94 2.79 -7.14
C ASP A 37 -0.47 2.83 -6.51
N PRO A 38 -0.99 4.03 -6.16
CA PRO A 38 -2.34 4.23 -5.67
C PRO A 38 -3.42 3.52 -6.48
N ILE A 39 -3.26 3.46 -7.81
CA ILE A 39 -4.21 2.85 -8.73
C ILE A 39 -4.22 1.33 -8.54
N GLU A 40 -3.07 0.71 -8.35
CA GLU A 40 -2.96 -0.73 -8.08
C GLU A 40 -3.55 -1.08 -6.71
N VAL A 41 -3.40 -0.22 -5.70
CA VAL A 41 -4.08 -0.40 -4.40
C VAL A 41 -5.59 -0.41 -4.58
N ILE A 42 -6.14 0.54 -5.34
CA ILE A 42 -7.59 0.60 -5.60
C ILE A 42 -8.05 -0.68 -6.32
N LYS A 43 -7.35 -1.12 -7.37
CA LYS A 43 -7.71 -2.34 -8.11
C LYS A 43 -7.63 -3.59 -7.24
N LEU A 44 -6.60 -3.70 -6.39
CA LEU A 44 -6.46 -4.80 -5.44
C LEU A 44 -7.63 -4.82 -4.46
N LYS A 45 -7.95 -3.68 -3.83
CA LYS A 45 -9.09 -3.57 -2.90
C LYS A 45 -10.42 -3.85 -3.58
N MET A 46 -10.59 -3.42 -4.83
CA MET A 46 -11.77 -3.78 -5.63
C MET A 46 -11.86 -5.29 -5.82
N THR A 47 -10.74 -5.96 -6.11
CA THR A 47 -10.70 -7.42 -6.30
C THR A 47 -11.03 -8.16 -5.01
N GLU A 48 -10.40 -7.80 -3.90
CA GLU A 48 -10.66 -8.37 -2.56
C GLU A 48 -12.12 -8.24 -2.14
N ARG A 49 -12.78 -7.15 -2.52
CA ARG A 49 -14.19 -6.86 -2.16
C ARG A 49 -15.20 -7.21 -3.26
N GLY A 50 -14.76 -7.79 -4.39
CA GLY A 50 -15.64 -8.13 -5.52
C GLY A 50 -16.33 -6.92 -6.18
N MET A 51 -15.72 -5.73 -6.10
CA MET A 51 -16.27 -4.48 -6.60
C MET A 51 -16.06 -4.30 -8.11
N LYS A 52 -16.95 -3.55 -8.74
CA LYS A 52 -16.85 -3.09 -10.14
C LYS A 52 -16.54 -1.60 -10.17
N ALA A 53 -16.03 -1.11 -11.31
CA ALA A 53 -15.69 0.31 -11.45
C ALA A 53 -16.86 1.26 -11.13
N LYS A 54 -18.09 0.89 -11.51
CA LYS A 54 -19.30 1.68 -11.20
C LYS A 54 -19.51 1.92 -9.69
N ASP A 55 -19.00 1.02 -8.85
CA ASP A 55 -19.17 1.10 -7.40
C ASP A 55 -18.25 2.17 -6.78
N LEU A 56 -17.27 2.69 -7.54
CA LEU A 56 -16.44 3.83 -7.16
C LEU A 56 -17.08 5.19 -7.52
N GLU A 57 -18.17 5.22 -8.28
CA GLU A 57 -18.81 6.47 -8.69
C GLU A 57 -19.25 7.36 -7.50
N PRO A 58 -19.81 6.82 -6.40
CA PRO A 58 -20.13 7.62 -5.22
C PRO A 58 -18.91 8.26 -4.54
N ILE A 59 -17.71 7.71 -4.77
CA ILE A 59 -16.47 8.13 -4.12
C ILE A 59 -15.73 9.15 -5.00
N ILE A 60 -15.52 8.78 -6.28
CA ILE A 60 -14.67 9.50 -7.24
C ILE A 60 -15.49 10.46 -8.11
N GLY A 61 -16.74 10.12 -8.44
CA GLY A 61 -17.62 10.91 -9.30
C GLY A 61 -18.10 10.13 -10.53
N SER A 62 -18.28 10.81 -11.66
CA SER A 62 -18.88 10.18 -12.85
C SER A 62 -18.11 8.95 -13.36
N LYS A 63 -18.81 8.03 -14.03
CA LYS A 63 -18.21 6.86 -14.72
C LYS A 63 -16.97 7.19 -15.57
N GLY A 64 -17.01 8.30 -16.31
CA GLY A 64 -15.88 8.76 -17.11
C GLY A 64 -14.67 9.13 -16.26
N HIS A 65 -14.91 9.77 -15.11
CA HIS A 65 -13.87 10.12 -14.16
C HIS A 65 -13.23 8.88 -13.55
N VAL A 66 -14.05 7.94 -13.05
CA VAL A 66 -13.57 6.65 -12.53
C VAL A 66 -12.70 5.94 -13.55
N SER A 67 -13.16 5.82 -14.80
CA SER A 67 -12.40 5.15 -15.85
C SER A 67 -11.06 5.85 -16.11
N SER A 68 -11.01 7.18 -16.11
CA SER A 68 -9.77 7.93 -16.33
C SER A 68 -8.76 7.77 -15.19
N ILE A 69 -9.23 7.67 -13.93
CA ILE A 69 -8.37 7.40 -12.77
C ILE A 69 -7.82 5.96 -12.85
N LEU A 70 -8.69 4.96 -13.04
CA LEU A 70 -8.27 3.55 -13.09
C LEU A 70 -7.33 3.22 -14.26
N SER A 71 -7.33 4.04 -15.31
CA SER A 71 -6.42 3.93 -16.44
C SER A 71 -5.17 4.82 -16.32
N GLY A 72 -4.98 5.53 -15.21
CA GLY A 72 -3.84 6.44 -15.01
C GLY A 72 -3.83 7.69 -15.89
N ARG A 73 -4.94 8.01 -16.58
CA ARG A 73 -5.05 9.22 -17.41
C ARG A 73 -5.33 10.48 -16.59
N ARG A 74 -5.76 10.32 -15.34
CA ARG A 74 -5.95 11.39 -14.38
C ARG A 74 -5.38 10.98 -13.05
N GLU A 75 -4.84 11.96 -12.35
CA GLU A 75 -4.33 11.80 -10.99
C GLU A 75 -5.45 11.83 -9.95
N ILE A 76 -5.19 11.19 -8.82
CA ILE A 76 -6.08 11.21 -7.66
C ILE A 76 -5.90 12.54 -6.93
N THR A 77 -6.98 13.31 -6.80
CA THR A 77 -6.95 14.55 -6.03
C THR A 77 -6.95 14.28 -4.52
N LEU A 78 -6.45 15.21 -3.71
CA LEU A 78 -6.49 15.13 -2.24
C LEU A 78 -7.90 14.81 -1.69
N LYS A 79 -8.93 15.43 -2.27
CA LYS A 79 -10.33 15.21 -1.88
C LYS A 79 -10.80 13.78 -2.18
N MET A 80 -10.33 13.18 -3.28
CA MET A 80 -10.61 11.78 -3.61
C MET A 80 -9.85 10.84 -2.67
N ALA A 81 -8.57 11.11 -2.41
CA ALA A 81 -7.75 10.33 -1.48
C ALA A 81 -8.39 10.26 -0.09
N GLN A 82 -8.92 11.39 0.42
CA GLN A 82 -9.63 11.41 1.70
C GLN A 82 -10.89 10.52 1.68
N ARG A 83 -11.68 10.56 0.60
CA ARG A 83 -12.87 9.69 0.47
C ARG A 83 -12.51 8.21 0.31
N LEU A 84 -11.43 7.91 -0.41
CA LEU A 84 -10.91 6.55 -0.59
C LEU A 84 -10.38 6.00 0.73
N LYS A 85 -9.71 6.83 1.55
CA LYS A 85 -9.34 6.51 2.93
C LYS A 85 -10.56 6.07 3.73
N ASP A 86 -11.61 6.86 3.74
CA ASP A 86 -12.80 6.57 4.55
C ASP A 86 -13.50 5.29 4.07
N TYR A 87 -13.52 5.07 2.75
CA TYR A 87 -14.16 3.90 2.14
C TYR A 87 -13.37 2.60 2.31
N PHE A 88 -12.06 2.63 2.07
CA PHE A 88 -11.20 1.46 2.17
C PHE A 88 -10.64 1.23 3.58
N GLN A 89 -10.78 2.21 4.47
CA GLN A 89 -10.18 2.21 5.81
C GLN A 89 -8.66 2.07 5.75
N LEU A 90 -8.04 2.81 4.84
CA LEU A 90 -6.59 2.86 4.63
C LEU A 90 -6.09 4.30 4.82
N PRO A 91 -4.83 4.50 5.26
CA PRO A 91 -4.22 5.83 5.30
C PRO A 91 -4.34 6.56 3.94
N ALA A 92 -4.55 7.88 3.97
CA ALA A 92 -4.79 8.66 2.75
C ALA A 92 -3.53 8.78 1.89
N GLU A 93 -2.37 8.71 2.53
CA GLU A 93 -1.03 8.74 1.95
C GLU A 93 -0.82 7.63 0.93
N ILE A 94 -1.49 6.48 1.10
CA ILE A 94 -1.46 5.36 0.14
C ILE A 94 -2.09 5.75 -1.21
N PHE A 95 -2.98 6.73 -1.22
CA PHE A 95 -3.69 7.17 -2.43
C PHE A 95 -3.09 8.43 -3.07
N LEU A 96 -1.97 8.92 -2.54
CA LEU A 96 -1.29 10.11 -3.03
C LEU A 96 0.06 9.69 -3.60
N HIS A 97 0.40 10.20 -4.78
CA HIS A 97 1.79 10.16 -5.22
C HIS A 97 2.56 11.19 -4.40
N THR A 98 3.61 10.76 -3.71
CA THR A 98 4.53 11.71 -3.08
C THR A 98 5.44 12.23 -4.19
N ALA A 99 5.46 13.54 -4.39
CA ALA A 99 6.33 14.18 -5.38
C ALA A 99 7.80 14.14 -4.93
#